data_AF-A0A8X6TE45-F1
#
_entry.id   AF-A0A8X6TE45-F1
#
_cell.length_a   1.000
_cell.length_b   1.000
_cell.length_c   1.000
_cell.angle_alpha   90.00
_cell.angle_beta   90.00
_cell.angle_gamma   90.00
#
_symmetry.space_group_name_H-M   'P 1'
#
loop_
_entity.id
_entity.type
_entity.pdbx_description
1 polymer ?
#
loop_
_entity_poly.entity_id
_entity_poly.type
_entity_poly.pdbx_seq_one_letter_code
_entity_poly.pdbx_strand_id
1 'polypeptide(L)'
;MKNIQKYDKAQKLFKYALALQPLHPDILNHYGEFLEEKDIIQADHFFTRALTVSPQHAGALVNRKRTLPVVDDLNDQELERIDKKRIELIKQNHNSSSLKRLKKEIYFQHIYHTVAIEGNTMTLADTRTVIETRMSVPGKSVLEHNEILGLDSALRYINKTLVNKDPLTVYDILAIHKRVLGHVDPIEAGSFRQNQVFVGDHIPPLASDVVYLMEEFVEWLRSKSFLQLHPVKQAAMTHYKLVYIHSFVDGNGRTARLLMNLILMKNGYPPVIIRKQDRSIYFNALQLANEGDIRPFIRYIAHCTKCTLNVYLHGLEYGAKCLMALELKNQERADMIPL
;
A
#
# COMPACT_ATOMS: atom_id res chain seq x y z
N MET A 1 7.72 -6.44 -38.29
CA MET A 1 6.46 -5.64 -38.33
C MET A 1 5.18 -6.50 -38.28
N LYS A 2 4.98 -7.51 -39.13
CA LYS A 2 3.76 -8.37 -39.11
C LYS A 2 3.49 -9.09 -37.77
N ASN A 3 4.52 -9.58 -37.06
CA ASN A 3 4.33 -10.26 -35.77
C ASN A 3 3.93 -9.33 -34.61
N ILE A 4 4.39 -8.07 -34.64
CA ILE A 4 4.03 -7.07 -33.62
C ILE A 4 2.54 -6.72 -33.74
N GLN A 5 2.04 -6.49 -34.97
CA GLN A 5 0.62 -6.24 -35.20
C GLN A 5 -0.29 -7.42 -34.80
N LYS A 6 0.18 -8.66 -34.94
CA LYS A 6 -0.56 -9.85 -34.49
C LYS A 6 -0.61 -9.93 -32.97
N TYR A 7 0.50 -9.63 -32.30
CA TYR A 7 0.57 -9.58 -30.83
C TYR A 7 -0.39 -8.53 -30.25
N ASP A 8 -0.36 -7.29 -30.77
CA ASP A 8 -1.23 -6.22 -30.28
C ASP A 8 -2.72 -6.55 -30.48
N LYS A 9 -3.06 -7.23 -31.58
CA LYS A 9 -4.42 -7.71 -31.83
C LYS A 9 -4.81 -8.81 -30.84
N ALA A 10 -3.95 -9.80 -30.61
CA ALA A 10 -4.22 -10.86 -29.64
C ALA A 10 -4.42 -10.30 -28.23
N GLN A 11 -3.56 -9.37 -27.79
CA GLN A 11 -3.69 -8.72 -26.49
C GLN A 11 -5.01 -7.96 -26.34
N LYS A 12 -5.45 -7.24 -27.39
CA LYS A 12 -6.77 -6.57 -27.39
C LYS A 12 -7.93 -7.55 -27.29
N LEU A 13 -7.84 -8.70 -27.96
CA LEU A 13 -8.87 -9.74 -27.90
C LEU A 13 -8.96 -10.35 -26.49
N PHE A 14 -7.83 -10.67 -25.86
CA PHE A 14 -7.83 -11.16 -24.48
C PHE A 14 -8.43 -10.14 -23.50
N LYS A 15 -8.06 -8.86 -23.62
CA LYS A 15 -8.64 -7.79 -22.80
C LYS A 15 -10.15 -7.65 -23.01
N TYR A 16 -10.62 -7.78 -24.25
CA TYR A 16 -12.06 -7.76 -24.55
C TYR A 16 -12.78 -8.98 -23.96
N ALA A 17 -12.18 -10.16 -24.06
CA ALA A 17 -12.73 -11.39 -23.49
C ALA A 17 -12.83 -11.31 -21.95
N LEU A 18 -11.82 -10.77 -21.27
CA LEU A 18 -11.86 -10.53 -19.84
C LEU A 18 -12.88 -9.46 -19.43
N ALA A 19 -13.06 -8.41 -20.24
CA ALA A 19 -14.08 -7.41 -19.98
C ALA A 19 -15.51 -7.99 -20.04
N LEU A 20 -15.73 -9.01 -20.88
CA LEU A 20 -17.01 -9.71 -20.97
C LEU A 20 -17.19 -10.77 -19.88
N GLN A 21 -16.14 -11.54 -19.59
CA GLN A 21 -16.15 -12.63 -18.60
C GLN A 21 -14.87 -12.62 -17.75
N PRO A 22 -14.80 -11.77 -16.71
CA PRO A 22 -13.56 -11.51 -15.95
C PRO A 22 -13.09 -12.69 -15.10
N LEU A 23 -13.98 -13.66 -14.82
CA LEU A 23 -13.73 -14.82 -13.96
C LEU A 23 -13.68 -16.14 -14.74
N HIS A 24 -13.64 -16.14 -16.08
CA HIS A 24 -13.63 -17.38 -16.83
C HIS A 24 -12.24 -18.06 -16.77
N PRO A 25 -12.13 -19.30 -16.25
CA PRO A 25 -10.84 -19.93 -15.97
C PRO A 25 -10.00 -20.18 -17.23
N ASP A 26 -10.61 -20.62 -18.35
CA ASP A 26 -9.86 -20.84 -19.61
C ASP A 26 -9.32 -19.54 -20.21
N ILE A 27 -10.08 -18.44 -20.15
CA ILE A 27 -9.66 -17.13 -20.66
C ILE A 27 -8.47 -16.63 -19.85
N LEU A 28 -8.55 -16.74 -18.52
CA LEU A 28 -7.46 -16.39 -17.60
C LEU A 28 -6.22 -17.24 -17.90
N ASN A 29 -6.36 -18.56 -18.01
CA ASN A 29 -5.24 -19.45 -18.29
C ASN A 29 -4.58 -19.15 -19.65
N HIS A 30 -5.35 -19.06 -20.73
CA HIS A 30 -4.80 -18.78 -22.05
C HIS A 30 -4.18 -17.39 -22.17
N TYR A 31 -4.72 -16.41 -21.45
CA TYR A 31 -4.09 -15.10 -21.41
C TYR A 31 -2.76 -15.13 -20.64
N GLY A 32 -2.69 -15.90 -19.54
CA GLY A 32 -1.44 -16.18 -18.84
C GLY A 32 -0.39 -16.81 -19.76
N GLU A 33 -0.76 -17.85 -20.51
CA GLU A 33 0.12 -18.50 -21.50
C GLU A 33 0.63 -17.52 -22.56
N PHE A 34 -0.23 -16.61 -23.04
CA PHE A 34 0.15 -15.58 -23.99
C PHE A 34 1.15 -14.56 -23.43
N LEU A 35 1.08 -14.27 -22.14
CA LEU A 35 1.91 -13.27 -21.48
C LEU A 35 3.25 -13.84 -21.00
N GLU A 36 3.34 -15.14 -20.78
CA GLU A 36 4.43 -15.77 -20.05
C GLU A 36 5.83 -15.44 -20.57
N GLU A 37 6.01 -15.41 -21.89
CA GLU A 37 7.30 -15.08 -22.52
C GLU A 37 7.73 -13.63 -22.30
N LYS A 38 6.78 -12.71 -22.06
CA LYS A 38 7.04 -11.28 -21.92
C LYS A 38 6.95 -10.77 -20.50
N ASP A 39 6.03 -11.33 -19.73
CA ASP A 39 5.73 -10.93 -18.37
C ASP A 39 5.25 -12.15 -17.57
N ILE A 40 6.22 -12.90 -17.05
CA ILE A 40 5.98 -14.08 -16.23
C ILE A 40 5.23 -13.76 -14.93
N ILE A 41 5.37 -12.53 -14.42
CA ILE A 41 4.71 -12.08 -13.19
C ILE A 41 3.21 -11.97 -13.45
N GLN A 42 2.84 -11.32 -14.55
CA GLN A 42 1.45 -11.17 -14.96
C GLN A 42 0.85 -12.52 -15.38
N ALA A 43 1.62 -13.38 -16.04
CA ALA A 43 1.20 -14.74 -16.37
C ALA A 43 0.87 -15.57 -15.11
N ASP A 44 1.77 -15.61 -14.13
CA ASP A 44 1.56 -16.31 -12.86
C ASP A 44 0.32 -15.80 -12.11
N HIS A 45 0.08 -14.50 -12.17
CA HIS A 45 -1.11 -13.92 -11.59
C HIS A 45 -2.40 -14.42 -12.27
N PHE A 46 -2.42 -14.47 -13.61
CA PHE A 46 -3.57 -15.01 -14.34
C PHE A 46 -3.80 -16.49 -14.04
N PHE A 47 -2.75 -17.30 -13.93
CA PHE A 47 -2.88 -18.70 -13.49
C PHE A 47 -3.41 -18.79 -12.06
N THR A 48 -2.98 -17.89 -11.17
CA THR A 48 -3.48 -17.84 -9.79
C THR A 48 -4.97 -17.48 -9.74
N ARG A 49 -5.42 -16.49 -10.53
CA ARG A 49 -6.84 -16.13 -10.64
C ARG A 49 -7.68 -17.25 -11.26
N ALA A 50 -7.15 -17.96 -12.25
CA ALA A 50 -7.85 -19.11 -12.81
C ALA A 50 -8.10 -20.19 -11.73
N LEU A 51 -7.13 -20.39 -10.81
CA LEU A 51 -7.23 -21.35 -9.72
C LEU A 51 -8.06 -20.87 -8.53
N THR A 52 -8.20 -19.55 -8.31
CA THR A 52 -9.11 -19.05 -7.27
C THR A 52 -10.57 -19.29 -7.67
N VAL A 53 -10.88 -19.21 -8.98
CA VAL A 53 -12.22 -19.52 -9.51
C VAL A 53 -12.42 -21.02 -9.70
N SER A 54 -11.44 -21.73 -10.26
CA SER A 54 -11.50 -23.17 -10.53
C SER A 54 -10.24 -23.88 -9.99
N PRO A 55 -10.26 -24.31 -8.71
CA PRO A 55 -9.08 -24.89 -8.05
C PRO A 55 -8.51 -26.16 -8.70
N GLN A 56 -9.32 -26.86 -9.50
CA GLN A 56 -8.94 -28.11 -10.18
C GLN A 56 -8.58 -27.91 -11.66
N HIS A 57 -8.46 -26.66 -12.13
CA HIS A 57 -8.15 -26.37 -13.53
C HIS A 57 -6.76 -26.88 -13.92
N ALA A 58 -6.70 -27.97 -14.69
CA ALA A 58 -5.48 -28.72 -14.96
C ALA A 58 -4.35 -27.87 -15.61
N GLY A 59 -4.68 -27.08 -16.63
CA GLY A 59 -3.70 -26.22 -17.31
C GLY A 59 -3.11 -25.17 -16.38
N ALA A 60 -3.95 -24.55 -15.56
CA ALA A 60 -3.52 -23.49 -14.64
C ALA A 60 -2.67 -24.04 -13.48
N LEU A 61 -2.97 -25.26 -13.00
CA LEU A 61 -2.14 -25.96 -12.00
C LEU A 61 -0.73 -26.24 -12.54
N VAL A 62 -0.62 -26.76 -13.77
CA VAL A 62 0.67 -27.09 -14.39
C VAL A 62 1.47 -25.81 -14.65
N ASN A 63 0.84 -24.80 -15.23
CA ASN A 63 1.48 -23.52 -15.53
C ASN A 63 1.95 -22.82 -14.25
N ARG A 64 1.09 -22.71 -13.22
CA ARG A 64 1.45 -22.10 -11.94
C ARG A 64 2.57 -22.84 -11.22
N LYS A 65 2.58 -24.18 -11.24
CA LYS A 65 3.65 -24.98 -10.62
C LYS A 65 5.02 -24.62 -11.19
N ARG A 66 5.08 -24.23 -12.46
CA ARG A 66 6.30 -23.84 -13.16
C ARG A 66 6.64 -22.36 -12.96
N THR A 67 5.66 -21.45 -12.99
CA THR A 67 5.89 -20.00 -12.87
C THR A 67 6.12 -19.52 -11.43
N LEU A 68 5.46 -20.13 -10.44
CA LEU A 68 5.52 -19.73 -9.05
C LEU A 68 6.96 -19.60 -8.49
N PRO A 69 7.84 -20.62 -8.59
CA PRO A 69 9.19 -20.51 -8.05
C PRO A 69 10.02 -19.42 -8.73
N VAL A 70 9.81 -19.18 -10.02
CA VAL A 70 10.51 -18.12 -10.77
C VAL A 70 10.03 -16.75 -10.31
N VAL A 71 8.72 -16.59 -10.13
CA VAL A 71 8.12 -15.34 -9.67
C VAL A 71 8.50 -15.02 -8.21
N ASP A 72 8.59 -16.04 -7.35
CA ASP A 72 9.03 -15.88 -5.97
C ASP A 72 10.51 -15.44 -5.92
N ASP A 73 11.39 -16.06 -6.71
CA ASP A 73 12.79 -15.65 -6.82
C ASP A 73 12.93 -14.19 -7.32
N LEU A 74 12.17 -13.80 -8.36
CA LEU A 74 12.15 -12.41 -8.84
C LEU A 74 11.69 -11.41 -7.77
N ASN A 75 10.69 -11.78 -6.97
CA ASN A 75 10.21 -10.95 -5.87
C ASN A 75 11.28 -10.80 -4.78
N ASP A 76 11.94 -11.88 -4.41
CA ASP A 76 12.97 -11.87 -3.38
C ASP A 76 14.20 -11.07 -3.83
N GLN A 77 14.62 -11.21 -5.09
CA GLN A 77 15.68 -10.36 -5.68
C GLN A 77 15.34 -8.87 -5.64
N GLU A 78 14.08 -8.48 -5.90
CA GLU A 78 13.68 -7.07 -5.83
C GLU A 78 13.70 -6.55 -4.38
N LEU A 79 13.31 -7.38 -3.42
CA LEU A 79 13.40 -7.04 -1.99
C LEU A 79 14.86 -6.88 -1.55
N GLU A 80 15.77 -7.74 -2.01
CA GLU A 80 17.21 -7.57 -1.75
C GLU A 80 17.76 -6.26 -2.30
N ARG A 81 17.32 -5.83 -3.49
CA ARG A 81 17.71 -4.53 -4.07
C ARG A 81 17.20 -3.36 -3.22
N ILE A 82 15.99 -3.47 -2.71
CA ILE A 82 15.40 -2.49 -1.78
C ILE A 82 16.22 -2.44 -0.47
N ASP A 83 16.64 -3.58 0.05
CA ASP A 83 17.47 -3.66 1.25
C ASP A 83 18.86 -3.03 1.07
N LYS A 84 19.49 -3.22 -0.09
CA LYS A 84 20.74 -2.54 -0.44
C LYS A 84 20.58 -1.02 -0.40
N LYS A 85 19.49 -0.49 -0.97
CA LYS A 85 19.17 0.95 -0.93
C LYS A 85 18.88 1.46 0.49
N ARG A 86 18.19 0.67 1.32
CA ARG A 86 17.97 1.00 2.74
C ARG A 86 19.31 1.13 3.47
N ILE A 87 20.20 0.14 3.31
CA ILE A 87 21.52 0.14 3.96
C ILE A 87 22.35 1.34 3.50
N GLU A 88 22.31 1.67 2.21
CA GLU A 88 22.96 2.86 1.66
C GLU A 88 22.43 4.15 2.31
N LEU A 89 21.11 4.29 2.43
CA LEU A 89 20.50 5.46 3.07
C LEU A 89 20.90 5.60 4.55
N ILE A 90 20.96 4.50 5.30
CA ILE A 90 21.36 4.50 6.72
C ILE A 90 22.83 4.92 6.88
N LYS A 91 23.70 4.59 5.91
CA LYS A 91 25.11 4.99 5.92
C LYS A 91 25.32 6.49 5.65
N GLN A 92 24.35 7.16 5.03
CA GLN A 92 24.46 8.60 4.75
C GLN A 92 24.36 9.42 6.04
N ASN A 93 25.10 10.54 6.10
CA ASN A 93 25.06 11.44 7.25
C ASN A 93 23.66 12.08 7.41
N HIS A 94 22.89 11.60 8.39
CA HIS A 94 21.52 12.02 8.62
C HIS A 94 21.34 13.46 9.13
N ASN A 95 22.44 14.15 9.47
CA ASN A 95 22.42 15.49 10.06
C ASN A 95 22.58 16.63 9.05
N SER A 96 22.72 16.34 7.76
CA SER A 96 22.79 17.38 6.73
C SER A 96 21.52 18.24 6.71
N SER A 97 21.68 19.54 6.53
CA SER A 97 20.56 20.49 6.40
C SER A 97 19.63 20.11 5.24
N SER A 98 20.20 19.63 4.13
CA SER A 98 19.47 19.11 2.98
C SER A 98 18.56 17.93 3.32
N LEU A 99 19.05 16.95 4.09
CA LEU A 99 18.23 15.80 4.48
C LEU A 99 17.11 16.20 5.45
N LYS A 100 17.37 17.13 6.37
CA LYS A 100 16.33 17.67 7.27
C LYS A 100 15.22 18.34 6.47
N ARG A 101 15.57 19.15 5.46
CA ARG A 101 14.61 19.78 4.55
C ARG A 101 13.83 18.73 3.76
N LEU A 102 14.49 17.70 3.23
CA LEU A 102 13.84 16.62 2.50
C LEU A 102 12.85 15.83 3.37
N LYS A 103 13.24 15.47 4.61
CA LYS A 103 12.35 14.82 5.58
C LYS A 103 11.10 15.66 5.85
N LYS A 104 11.25 16.98 5.97
CA LYS A 104 10.12 17.90 6.15
C LYS A 104 9.21 17.96 4.91
N GLU A 105 9.79 17.97 3.71
CA GLU A 105 9.00 17.91 2.47
C GLU A 105 8.20 16.60 2.36
N ILE A 106 8.86 15.47 2.58
CA ILE A 106 8.23 14.13 2.53
C ILE A 106 7.13 13.99 3.59
N TYR A 107 7.29 14.62 4.76
CA TYR A 107 6.24 14.69 5.77
C TYR A 107 4.94 15.33 5.25
N PHE A 108 5.05 16.48 4.58
CA PHE A 108 3.88 17.14 3.97
C PHE A 108 3.30 16.33 2.82
N GLN A 109 4.15 15.75 1.98
CA GLN A 109 3.73 14.89 0.87
C GLN A 109 2.93 13.67 1.37
N HIS A 110 3.41 13.04 2.45
CA HIS A 110 2.72 11.90 3.05
C HIS A 110 1.32 12.28 3.53
N ILE A 111 1.17 13.38 4.27
CA ILE A 111 -0.14 13.85 4.76
C ILE A 111 -1.06 14.20 3.60
N TYR A 112 -0.57 14.98 2.63
CA TYR A 112 -1.35 15.36 1.46
C TYR A 112 -1.87 14.13 0.70
N HIS A 113 -1.00 13.18 0.39
CA HIS A 113 -1.40 12.01 -0.40
C HIS A 113 -2.34 11.08 0.39
N THR A 114 -2.12 10.87 1.69
CA THR A 114 -2.96 9.96 2.46
C THR A 114 -4.38 10.50 2.70
N VAL A 115 -4.59 11.82 2.83
CA VAL A 115 -5.96 12.40 2.86
C VAL A 115 -6.57 12.45 1.47
N ALA A 116 -5.79 12.76 0.43
CA ALA A 116 -6.32 12.90 -0.92
C ALA A 116 -6.79 11.56 -1.53
N ILE A 117 -6.24 10.42 -1.08
CA ILE A 117 -6.75 9.08 -1.46
C ILE A 117 -8.19 8.87 -0.97
N GLU A 118 -8.54 9.46 0.18
CA GLU A 118 -9.88 9.39 0.78
C GLU A 118 -10.83 10.48 0.25
N GLY A 119 -10.36 11.35 -0.65
CA GLY A 119 -11.20 12.36 -1.32
C GLY A 119 -11.02 13.80 -0.83
N ASN A 120 -10.10 14.05 0.10
CA ASN A 120 -9.78 15.42 0.52
C ASN A 120 -9.23 16.25 -0.67
N THR A 121 -9.78 17.45 -0.85
CA THR A 121 -9.56 18.30 -2.02
C THR A 121 -8.46 19.34 -1.82
N MET A 122 -7.83 19.40 -0.64
CA MET A 122 -6.75 20.34 -0.36
C MET A 122 -5.53 20.07 -1.23
N THR A 123 -4.87 21.15 -1.66
CA THR A 123 -3.58 21.05 -2.35
C THR A 123 -2.46 20.75 -1.35
N LEU A 124 -1.28 20.40 -1.87
CA LEU A 124 -0.08 20.27 -1.05
C LEU A 124 0.29 21.60 -0.37
N ALA A 125 0.09 22.73 -1.06
CA ALA A 125 0.35 24.05 -0.50
C ALA A 125 -0.63 24.37 0.65
N ASP A 126 -1.91 24.06 0.48
CA ASP A 126 -2.93 24.19 1.53
C ASP A 126 -2.56 23.34 2.75
N THR A 127 -2.21 22.07 2.52
CA THR A 127 -1.77 21.12 3.56
C THR A 127 -0.58 21.66 4.35
N ARG A 128 0.39 22.25 3.66
CA ARG A 128 1.56 22.89 4.30
C ARG A 128 1.15 24.07 5.16
N THR A 129 0.32 24.97 4.63
CA THR A 129 -0.19 26.14 5.37
C THR A 129 -0.88 25.69 6.66
N VAL A 130 -1.80 24.73 6.58
CA VAL A 130 -2.53 24.21 7.75
C VAL A 130 -1.60 23.66 8.83
N ILE A 131 -0.54 22.93 8.45
CA ILE A 131 0.38 22.31 9.42
C ILE A 131 1.37 23.33 10.01
N GLU A 132 1.91 24.23 9.18
CA GLU A 132 2.96 25.17 9.58
C GLU A 132 2.41 26.38 10.34
N THR A 133 1.35 27.01 9.84
CA THR A 133 0.81 28.25 10.41
C THR A 133 -0.38 28.01 11.33
N ARG A 134 -1.00 26.83 11.25
CA ARG A 134 -2.28 26.51 11.93
C ARG A 134 -3.43 27.44 11.51
N MET A 135 -3.31 28.09 10.36
CA MET A 135 -4.35 28.94 9.79
C MET A 135 -5.29 28.14 8.90
N SER A 136 -6.55 28.57 8.84
CA SER A 136 -7.54 28.04 7.90
C SER A 136 -7.29 28.55 6.48
N VAL A 137 -7.48 27.67 5.51
CA VAL A 137 -7.48 27.96 4.08
C VAL A 137 -8.90 28.35 3.65
N PRO A 138 -9.10 29.56 3.10
CA PRO A 138 -10.42 30.02 2.67
C PRO A 138 -11.05 29.10 1.61
N GLY A 139 -12.37 28.88 1.71
CA GLY A 139 -13.13 28.09 0.73
C GLY A 139 -12.95 26.57 0.84
N LYS A 140 -12.28 26.07 1.88
CA LYS A 140 -12.12 24.64 2.17
C LYS A 140 -12.91 24.23 3.41
N SER A 141 -13.35 22.97 3.45
CA SER A 141 -14.18 22.47 4.55
C SER A 141 -13.37 22.39 5.85
N VAL A 142 -14.00 22.69 6.99
CA VAL A 142 -13.39 22.49 8.31
C VAL A 142 -13.04 21.01 8.54
N LEU A 143 -13.84 20.09 8.01
CA LEU A 143 -13.55 18.66 8.08
C LEU A 143 -12.22 18.33 7.38
N GLU A 144 -11.98 18.87 6.19
CA GLU A 144 -10.73 18.65 5.45
C GLU A 144 -9.50 19.16 6.20
N HIS A 145 -9.63 20.28 6.92
CA HIS A 145 -8.57 20.78 7.80
C HIS A 145 -8.32 19.83 8.96
N ASN A 146 -9.40 19.37 9.59
CA ASN A 146 -9.35 18.50 10.75
C ASN A 146 -8.72 17.13 10.42
N GLU A 147 -8.95 16.60 9.23
CA GLU A 147 -8.28 15.38 8.74
C GLU A 147 -6.76 15.55 8.65
N ILE A 148 -6.30 16.68 8.10
CA ILE A 148 -4.88 17.00 7.99
C ILE A 148 -4.25 17.15 9.37
N LEU A 149 -4.91 17.87 10.27
CA LEU A 149 -4.46 18.06 11.66
C LEU A 149 -4.44 16.74 12.44
N GLY A 150 -5.42 15.86 12.21
CA GLY A 150 -5.49 14.54 12.81
C GLY A 150 -4.32 13.64 12.39
N LEU A 151 -4.01 13.61 11.09
CA LEU A 151 -2.85 12.87 10.58
C LEU A 151 -1.51 13.44 11.06
N ASP A 152 -1.37 14.76 11.10
CA ASP A 152 -0.20 15.43 11.68
C ASP A 152 -0.02 15.07 13.17
N SER A 153 -1.12 15.01 13.93
CA SER A 153 -1.10 14.55 15.33
C SER A 153 -0.68 13.08 15.45
N ALA A 154 -1.25 12.21 14.61
CA ALA A 154 -0.96 10.78 14.62
C ALA A 154 0.50 10.46 14.24
N LEU A 155 1.03 11.11 13.19
CA LEU A 155 2.44 10.94 12.78
C LEU A 155 3.41 11.43 13.86
N ARG A 156 3.12 12.57 14.50
CA ARG A 156 3.94 13.05 15.63
C ARG A 156 3.93 12.06 16.79
N TYR A 157 2.80 11.45 17.09
CA TYR A 157 2.69 10.43 18.13
C TYR A 157 3.49 9.16 17.79
N ILE A 158 3.37 8.66 16.56
CA ILE A 158 4.13 7.51 16.06
C ILE A 158 5.64 7.76 16.21
N ASN A 159 6.12 8.87 15.66
CA ASN A 159 7.54 9.22 15.65
C ASN A 159 8.13 9.39 17.04
N LYS A 160 7.37 9.94 17.99
CA LYS A 160 7.84 10.19 19.36
C LYS A 160 7.71 8.98 20.28
N THR A 161 6.70 8.14 20.10
CA THR A 161 6.28 7.16 21.10
C THR A 161 6.39 5.73 20.62
N LEU A 162 6.01 5.45 19.37
CA LEU A 162 5.81 4.07 18.92
C LEU A 162 6.99 3.47 18.15
N VAL A 163 7.81 4.29 17.49
CA VAL A 163 8.97 3.78 16.72
C VAL A 163 9.95 2.97 17.59
N ASN A 164 10.11 3.35 18.86
CA ASN A 164 11.01 2.64 19.78
C ASN A 164 10.26 1.69 20.74
N LYS A 165 8.94 1.56 20.61
CA LYS A 165 8.13 0.73 21.50
C LYS A 165 7.99 -0.68 20.93
N ASP A 166 8.21 -1.67 21.78
CA ASP A 166 7.90 -3.07 21.51
C ASP A 166 7.48 -3.78 22.82
N PRO A 167 6.39 -4.56 22.85
CA PRO A 167 5.49 -4.91 21.75
C PRO A 167 4.46 -3.82 21.38
N LEU A 168 3.90 -3.93 20.17
CA LEU A 168 2.70 -3.19 19.76
C LEU A 168 1.44 -3.85 20.36
N THR A 169 0.51 -3.04 20.86
CA THR A 169 -0.75 -3.49 21.47
C THR A 169 -1.96 -2.93 20.72
N VAL A 170 -3.15 -3.49 20.97
CA VAL A 170 -4.41 -2.97 20.43
C VAL A 170 -4.60 -1.49 20.81
N TYR A 171 -4.25 -1.12 22.04
CA TYR A 171 -4.32 0.25 22.53
C TYR A 171 -3.46 1.22 21.73
N ASP A 172 -2.33 0.78 21.16
CA ASP A 172 -1.51 1.64 20.30
C ASP A 172 -2.24 1.94 18.98
N ILE A 173 -2.95 0.95 18.42
CA ILE A 173 -3.75 1.12 17.21
C ILE A 173 -4.95 2.04 17.49
N LEU A 174 -5.64 1.86 18.62
CA LEU A 174 -6.70 2.77 19.08
C LEU A 174 -6.15 4.19 19.31
N ALA A 175 -4.95 4.34 19.87
CA ALA A 175 -4.32 5.63 20.11
C ALA A 175 -3.90 6.34 18.82
N ILE A 176 -3.49 5.59 17.79
CA ILE A 176 -3.29 6.14 16.44
C ILE A 176 -4.64 6.61 15.89
N HIS A 177 -5.64 5.73 15.86
CA HIS A 177 -6.97 6.03 15.31
C HIS A 177 -7.62 7.24 16.01
N LYS A 178 -7.51 7.33 17.33
CA LYS A 178 -7.99 8.46 18.13
C LYS A 178 -7.43 9.80 17.67
N ARG A 179 -6.17 9.83 17.22
CA ARG A 179 -5.53 11.05 16.71
C ARG A 179 -5.93 11.33 15.27
N VAL A 180 -6.03 10.29 14.44
CA VAL A 180 -6.48 10.40 13.04
C VAL A 180 -7.87 11.04 12.98
N LEU A 181 -8.82 10.50 13.75
CA LEU A 181 -10.22 10.90 13.65
C LEU A 181 -10.65 11.93 14.71
N GLY A 182 -9.86 12.16 15.76
CA GLY A 182 -10.29 12.96 16.92
C GLY A 182 -10.64 14.42 16.66
N HIS A 183 -10.19 15.01 15.55
CA HIS A 183 -10.62 16.36 15.14
C HIS A 183 -11.85 16.34 14.23
N VAL A 184 -12.17 15.19 13.63
CA VAL A 184 -13.28 15.01 12.69
C VAL A 184 -14.50 14.47 13.41
N ASP A 185 -14.34 13.36 14.12
CA ASP A 185 -15.36 12.69 14.93
C ASP A 185 -14.75 12.23 16.27
N PRO A 186 -14.80 13.09 17.30
CA PRO A 186 -14.23 12.76 18.62
C PRO A 186 -15.00 11.68 19.38
N ILE A 187 -16.22 11.33 18.97
CA ILE A 187 -17.06 10.31 19.64
C ILE A 187 -16.58 8.93 19.21
N GLU A 188 -16.37 8.72 17.91
CA GLU A 188 -15.91 7.44 17.35
C GLU A 188 -14.37 7.29 17.37
N ALA A 189 -13.64 8.39 17.59
CA ALA A 189 -12.18 8.40 17.60
C ALA A 189 -11.56 7.48 18.67
N GLY A 190 -10.90 6.42 18.20
CA GLY A 190 -10.25 5.43 19.06
C GLY A 190 -11.19 4.37 19.64
N SER A 191 -12.40 4.25 19.09
CA SER A 191 -13.39 3.24 19.45
C SER A 191 -13.66 2.31 18.28
N PHE A 192 -13.89 1.03 18.55
CA PHE A 192 -14.31 0.09 17.51
C PHE A 192 -15.77 0.31 17.12
N ARG A 193 -16.07 0.05 15.83
CA ARG A 193 -17.44 0.14 15.33
C ARG A 193 -18.35 -0.86 16.06
N GLN A 194 -19.58 -0.43 16.34
CA GLN A 194 -20.61 -1.26 16.96
C GLN A 194 -21.59 -1.86 15.94
N ASN A 195 -21.60 -1.32 14.72
CA ASN A 195 -22.52 -1.71 13.66
C ASN A 195 -21.76 -2.27 12.45
N GLN A 196 -22.48 -3.02 11.62
CA GLN A 196 -21.93 -3.53 10.38
C GLN A 196 -21.82 -2.43 9.32
N VAL A 197 -20.75 -2.47 8.54
CA VAL A 197 -20.45 -1.51 7.47
C VAL A 197 -20.14 -2.25 6.17
N PHE A 198 -20.23 -1.57 5.03
CA PHE A 198 -19.97 -2.12 3.70
C PHE A 198 -18.95 -1.25 2.97
N VAL A 199 -17.92 -1.86 2.38
CA VAL A 199 -16.75 -1.14 1.84
C VAL A 199 -16.52 -1.56 0.40
N GLY A 200 -17.21 -0.88 -0.53
CA GLY A 200 -17.28 -1.34 -1.91
C GLY A 200 -17.91 -2.73 -1.97
N ASP A 201 -17.22 -3.69 -2.58
CA ASP A 201 -17.66 -5.09 -2.68
C ASP A 201 -17.22 -5.95 -1.48
N HIS A 202 -16.47 -5.39 -0.52
CA HIS A 202 -16.01 -6.10 0.66
C HIS A 202 -17.01 -5.98 1.82
N ILE A 203 -17.38 -7.13 2.39
CA ILE A 203 -18.16 -7.21 3.62
C ILE A 203 -17.18 -7.58 4.75
N PRO A 204 -16.81 -6.64 5.63
CA PRO A 204 -15.91 -6.93 6.73
C PRO A 204 -16.58 -7.87 7.76
N PRO A 205 -15.77 -8.45 8.67
CA PRO A 205 -16.28 -9.29 9.76
C PRO A 205 -17.41 -8.63 10.57
N LEU A 206 -18.18 -9.38 11.36
CA LEU A 206 -19.23 -8.78 12.18
C LEU A 206 -18.63 -7.86 13.25
N ALA A 207 -19.38 -6.81 13.64
CA ALA A 207 -18.92 -5.86 14.66
C ALA A 207 -18.61 -6.54 16.01
N SER A 208 -19.36 -7.60 16.35
CA SER A 208 -19.13 -8.43 17.54
C SER A 208 -17.75 -9.09 17.57
N ASP A 209 -17.17 -9.37 16.41
CA ASP A 209 -15.94 -10.15 16.27
C ASP A 209 -14.71 -9.23 16.20
N VAL A 210 -14.91 -7.92 15.99
CA VAL A 210 -13.82 -6.95 15.76
C VAL A 210 -12.82 -6.94 16.91
N VAL A 211 -13.29 -6.97 18.16
CA VAL A 211 -12.40 -6.95 19.34
C VAL A 211 -11.47 -8.15 19.32
N TYR A 212 -12.04 -9.35 19.18
CA TYR A 212 -11.29 -10.61 19.11
C TYR A 212 -10.31 -10.63 17.92
N LEU A 213 -10.76 -10.23 16.73
CA LEU A 213 -9.92 -10.20 15.53
C LEU A 213 -8.77 -9.21 15.65
N MET A 214 -8.96 -8.09 16.35
CA MET A 214 -7.89 -7.12 16.61
C MET A 214 -6.87 -7.64 17.63
N GLU A 215 -7.29 -8.44 18.60
CA GLU A 215 -6.39 -9.16 19.51
C GLU A 215 -5.57 -10.22 18.77
N GLU A 216 -6.22 -11.05 17.94
CA GLU A 216 -5.53 -12.01 17.07
C GLU A 216 -4.56 -11.31 16.11
N PHE A 217 -4.95 -10.15 15.57
CA PHE A 217 -4.09 -9.37 14.68
C PHE A 217 -2.81 -8.92 15.39
N VAL A 218 -2.88 -8.37 16.61
CA VAL A 218 -1.67 -7.95 17.33
C VAL A 218 -0.85 -9.12 17.86
N GLU A 219 -1.46 -10.27 18.11
CA GLU A 219 -0.73 -11.52 18.40
C GLU A 219 -0.01 -12.03 17.17
N TRP A 220 -0.65 -11.99 16.00
CA TRP A 220 -0.03 -12.34 14.72
C TRP A 220 1.18 -11.45 14.41
N LEU A 221 1.12 -10.14 14.71
CA LEU A 221 2.27 -9.22 14.58
C LEU A 221 3.47 -9.60 15.48
N ARG A 222 3.24 -10.40 16.53
CA ARG A 222 4.28 -10.90 17.45
C ARG A 222 4.74 -12.32 17.11
N SER A 223 4.07 -12.99 16.17
CA SER A 223 4.38 -14.37 15.80
C SER A 223 5.75 -14.50 15.13
N LYS A 224 6.46 -15.61 15.39
CA LYS A 224 7.76 -15.89 14.78
C LYS A 224 7.68 -15.92 13.25
N SER A 225 6.61 -16.50 12.70
CA SER A 225 6.37 -16.55 11.26
C SER A 225 6.28 -15.17 10.63
N PHE A 226 5.63 -14.21 11.31
CA PHE A 226 5.55 -12.84 10.83
C PHE A 226 6.91 -12.13 10.92
N LEU A 227 7.60 -12.27 12.05
CA LEU A 227 8.89 -11.61 12.29
C LEU A 227 10.00 -12.09 11.34
N GLN A 228 9.89 -13.30 10.78
CA GLN A 228 10.81 -13.82 9.77
C GLN A 228 10.53 -13.29 8.34
N LEU A 229 9.37 -12.67 8.10
CA LEU A 229 9.09 -12.05 6.81
C LEU A 229 9.97 -10.82 6.58
N HIS A 230 10.29 -10.56 5.31
CA HIS A 230 10.93 -9.31 4.93
C HIS A 230 10.10 -8.08 5.39
N PRO A 231 10.70 -6.98 5.90
CA PRO A 231 9.94 -5.85 6.48
C PRO A 231 8.91 -5.21 5.54
N VAL A 232 9.18 -5.18 4.23
CA VAL A 232 8.20 -4.72 3.22
C VAL A 232 6.99 -5.66 3.13
N LYS A 233 7.21 -6.98 3.20
CA LYS A 233 6.13 -7.99 3.26
C LYS A 233 5.34 -7.81 4.57
N GLN A 234 6.03 -7.63 5.70
CA GLN A 234 5.39 -7.35 6.99
C GLN A 234 4.48 -6.11 6.92
N ALA A 235 4.98 -5.00 6.38
CA ALA A 235 4.24 -3.75 6.27
C ALA A 235 3.00 -3.89 5.37
N ALA A 236 3.15 -4.50 4.20
CA ALA A 236 2.04 -4.73 3.27
C ALA A 236 0.96 -5.66 3.86
N MET A 237 1.36 -6.75 4.50
CA MET A 237 0.40 -7.67 5.13
C MET A 237 -0.29 -7.05 6.35
N THR A 238 0.43 -6.25 7.14
CA THR A 238 -0.12 -5.48 8.28
C THR A 238 -1.18 -4.50 7.80
N HIS A 239 -0.88 -3.75 6.74
CA HIS A 239 -1.82 -2.84 6.10
C HIS A 239 -3.08 -3.59 5.64
N TYR A 240 -2.90 -4.63 4.84
CA TYR A 240 -4.02 -5.39 4.26
C TYR A 240 -4.93 -5.97 5.35
N LYS A 241 -4.37 -6.66 6.35
CA LYS A 241 -5.16 -7.28 7.43
C LYS A 241 -5.98 -6.25 8.21
N LEU A 242 -5.41 -5.07 8.51
CA LEU A 242 -6.17 -4.04 9.23
C LEU A 242 -7.32 -3.48 8.39
N VAL A 243 -7.08 -3.21 7.09
CA VAL A 243 -8.13 -2.76 6.16
C VAL A 243 -9.22 -3.82 5.99
N TYR A 244 -8.84 -5.10 5.94
CA TYR A 244 -9.76 -6.23 5.80
C TYR A 244 -10.67 -6.40 7.01
N ILE A 245 -10.13 -6.31 8.23
CA ILE A 245 -10.92 -6.35 9.48
C ILE A 245 -11.87 -5.14 9.57
N HIS A 246 -11.41 -3.97 9.09
CA HIS A 246 -12.17 -2.73 9.04
C HIS A 246 -12.78 -2.38 10.41
N SER A 247 -11.93 -2.21 11.42
CA SER A 247 -12.32 -2.15 12.82
C SER A 247 -13.04 -0.86 13.25
N PHE A 248 -12.98 0.19 12.44
CA PHE A 248 -13.51 1.53 12.77
C PHE A 248 -14.65 1.95 11.84
N VAL A 249 -15.44 2.96 12.24
CA VAL A 249 -16.51 3.54 11.40
C VAL A 249 -15.93 4.32 10.21
N ASP A 250 -14.86 5.06 10.44
CA ASP A 250 -14.06 5.77 9.42
C ASP A 250 -12.57 5.72 9.85
N GLY A 251 -11.64 6.18 9.01
CA GLY A 251 -10.23 6.29 9.36
C GLY A 251 -9.43 5.00 9.19
N ASN A 252 -10.04 3.90 8.73
CA ASN A 252 -9.40 2.60 8.54
C ASN A 252 -8.21 2.68 7.57
N GLY A 253 -8.39 3.22 6.37
CA GLY A 253 -7.32 3.36 5.37
C GLY A 253 -6.17 4.22 5.85
N ARG A 254 -6.47 5.38 6.47
CA ARG A 254 -5.49 6.30 7.05
C ARG A 254 -4.68 5.62 8.17
N THR A 255 -5.36 4.91 9.07
CA THR A 255 -4.73 4.18 10.18
C THR A 255 -3.87 3.02 9.67
N ALA A 256 -4.32 2.28 8.65
CA ALA A 256 -3.57 1.19 8.04
C ALA A 256 -2.28 1.67 7.36
N ARG A 257 -2.33 2.80 6.63
CA ARG A 257 -1.14 3.42 6.02
C ARG A 257 -0.15 3.93 7.08
N LEU A 258 -0.64 4.48 8.18
CA LEU A 258 0.20 4.87 9.31
C LEU A 258 0.84 3.65 10.00
N LEU A 259 0.09 2.58 10.22
CA LEU A 259 0.59 1.37 10.85
C LEU A 259 1.62 0.65 9.96
N MET A 260 1.38 0.59 8.65
CA MET A 260 2.34 0.15 7.64
C MET A 260 3.67 0.91 7.77
N ASN A 261 3.60 2.24 7.83
CA ASN A 261 4.78 3.08 7.96
C ASN A 261 5.47 2.93 9.32
N LEU A 262 4.73 2.68 10.41
CA LEU A 262 5.33 2.33 11.69
C LEU A 262 6.17 1.04 11.58
N ILE A 263 5.65 -0.02 10.96
CA ILE A 263 6.41 -1.27 10.75
C ILE A 263 7.67 -1.03 9.92
N LEU A 264 7.58 -0.25 8.84
CA LEU A 264 8.74 0.12 8.02
C LEU A 264 9.78 0.91 8.83
N MET A 265 9.33 1.91 9.59
CA MET A 265 10.21 2.78 10.38
C MET A 265 10.91 2.02 11.51
N LYS A 266 10.24 1.06 12.17
CA LYS A 266 10.88 0.16 13.15
C LYS A 266 12.02 -0.67 12.54
N ASN A 267 11.96 -0.92 11.23
CA ASN A 267 12.95 -1.67 10.47
C ASN A 267 13.94 -0.78 9.69
N GLY A 268 14.05 0.51 10.04
CA GLY A 268 15.02 1.43 9.44
C GLY A 268 14.69 1.92 8.03
N TYR A 269 13.44 1.72 7.56
CA TYR A 269 12.97 2.29 6.32
C TYR A 269 12.35 3.68 6.53
N PRO A 270 12.41 4.58 5.54
CA PRO A 270 11.65 5.82 5.58
C PRO A 270 10.14 5.56 5.46
N PRO A 271 9.28 6.51 5.92
CA PRO A 271 7.85 6.41 5.71
C PRO A 271 7.52 6.47 4.22
N VAL A 272 6.76 5.48 3.74
CA VAL A 272 6.41 5.30 2.33
C VAL A 272 5.17 6.11 1.98
N ILE A 273 5.19 6.68 0.77
CA ILE A 273 4.08 7.46 0.23
C ILE A 273 3.35 6.63 -0.82
N ILE A 274 2.09 6.30 -0.54
CA ILE A 274 1.12 5.86 -1.55
C ILE A 274 0.50 7.11 -2.14
N ARG A 275 0.67 7.33 -3.45
CA ARG A 275 0.24 8.58 -4.08
C ARG A 275 -1.22 8.56 -4.48
N LYS A 276 -1.86 9.74 -4.44
CA LYS A 276 -3.25 9.90 -4.88
C LYS A 276 -3.47 9.53 -6.35
N GLN A 277 -2.46 9.74 -7.20
CA GLN A 277 -2.50 9.40 -8.63
C GLN A 277 -2.58 7.88 -8.86
N ASP A 278 -2.16 7.10 -7.86
CA ASP A 278 -2.12 5.65 -7.91
C ASP A 278 -3.30 5.06 -7.10
N ARG A 279 -4.34 5.85 -6.81
CA ARG A 279 -5.53 5.44 -6.07
C ARG A 279 -6.20 4.20 -6.70
N SER A 280 -6.38 4.19 -8.02
CA SER A 280 -6.96 3.02 -8.72
C SER A 280 -6.09 1.79 -8.59
N ILE A 281 -4.77 1.97 -8.66
CA ILE A 281 -3.78 0.90 -8.54
C ILE A 281 -3.84 0.31 -7.12
N TYR A 282 -3.77 1.17 -6.11
CA TYR A 282 -3.89 0.78 -4.71
C TYR A 282 -5.16 -0.03 -4.40
N PHE A 283 -6.33 0.43 -4.84
CA PHE A 283 -7.59 -0.28 -4.58
C PHE A 283 -7.72 -1.58 -5.38
N ASN A 284 -7.26 -1.64 -6.63
CA ASN A 284 -7.25 -2.88 -7.40
C ASN A 284 -6.33 -3.93 -6.74
N ALA A 285 -5.13 -3.54 -6.29
CA ALA A 285 -4.25 -4.46 -5.58
C ALA A 285 -4.84 -4.99 -4.26
N LEU A 286 -5.65 -4.19 -3.54
CA LEU A 286 -6.41 -4.66 -2.38
C LEU A 286 -7.56 -5.60 -2.77
N GLN A 287 -8.25 -5.33 -3.87
CA GLN A 287 -9.29 -6.22 -4.40
C GLN A 287 -8.72 -7.59 -4.78
N LEU A 288 -7.59 -7.63 -5.47
CA LEU A 288 -6.89 -8.89 -5.79
C LEU A 288 -6.47 -9.65 -4.52
N ALA A 289 -6.10 -8.94 -3.45
CA ALA A 289 -5.80 -9.56 -2.18
C ALA A 289 -7.05 -10.17 -1.53
N ASN A 290 -8.21 -9.52 -1.62
CA ASN A 290 -9.50 -10.09 -1.18
C ASN A 290 -9.89 -11.33 -2.02
N GLU A 291 -9.55 -11.35 -3.31
CA GLU A 291 -9.75 -12.50 -4.21
C GLU A 291 -8.76 -13.67 -3.96
N GLY A 292 -7.79 -13.48 -3.05
CA GLY A 292 -6.89 -14.53 -2.59
C GLY A 292 -5.42 -14.40 -3.03
N ASP A 293 -5.07 -13.37 -3.80
CA ASP A 293 -3.67 -13.10 -4.18
C ASP A 293 -3.18 -11.75 -3.64
N ILE A 294 -2.46 -11.77 -2.52
CA ILE A 294 -1.88 -10.58 -1.90
C ILE A 294 -0.57 -10.11 -2.55
N ARG A 295 0.05 -10.94 -3.41
CA ARG A 295 1.38 -10.64 -3.98
C ARG A 295 1.40 -9.35 -4.81
N PRO A 296 0.38 -9.01 -5.63
CA PRO A 296 0.31 -7.71 -6.29
C PRO A 296 0.37 -6.54 -5.31
N PHE A 297 -0.34 -6.62 -4.18
CA PHE A 297 -0.29 -5.58 -3.14
C PHE A 297 1.10 -5.47 -2.50
N ILE A 298 1.77 -6.60 -2.21
CA ILE A 298 3.14 -6.61 -1.70
C ILE A 298 4.11 -5.95 -2.70
N ARG A 299 4.02 -6.29 -3.99
CA ARG A 299 4.85 -5.69 -5.05
C ARG A 299 4.60 -4.19 -5.18
N TYR A 300 3.34 -3.76 -5.09
CA TYR A 300 2.99 -2.36 -5.10
C TYR A 300 3.64 -1.59 -3.94
N ILE A 301 3.55 -2.10 -2.71
CA ILE A 301 4.22 -1.49 -1.55
C ILE A 301 5.74 -1.53 -1.69
N ALA A 302 6.31 -2.61 -2.23
CA ALA A 302 7.75 -2.70 -2.51
C ALA A 302 8.20 -1.63 -3.51
N HIS A 303 7.42 -1.40 -4.57
CA HIS A 303 7.68 -0.33 -5.52
C HIS A 303 7.59 1.06 -4.86
N CYS A 304 6.52 1.35 -4.11
CA CYS A 304 6.42 2.62 -3.39
C CYS A 304 7.60 2.82 -2.42
N THR A 305 8.07 1.74 -1.79
CA THR A 305 9.26 1.75 -0.92
C THR A 305 10.52 2.08 -1.70
N LYS A 306 10.75 1.43 -2.84
CA LYS A 306 11.87 1.69 -3.74
C LYS A 306 11.89 3.15 -4.21
N CYS A 307 10.75 3.65 -4.69
CA CYS A 307 10.59 5.04 -5.11
C CYS A 307 10.90 6.02 -3.99
N THR A 308 10.39 5.76 -2.78
CA THR A 308 10.67 6.59 -1.61
C THR A 308 12.18 6.59 -1.29
N LEU A 309 12.83 5.43 -1.26
CA LEU A 309 14.27 5.32 -1.03
C LEU A 309 15.07 6.07 -2.10
N ASN A 310 14.69 5.97 -3.37
CA ASN A 310 15.32 6.72 -4.46
C ASN A 310 15.22 8.24 -4.23
N VAL A 311 14.07 8.73 -3.73
CA VAL A 311 13.94 10.15 -3.38
C VAL A 311 14.92 10.54 -2.29
N TYR A 312 15.09 9.71 -1.27
CA TYR A 312 16.05 9.99 -0.20
C TYR A 312 17.51 9.96 -0.67
N LEU A 313 17.87 8.98 -1.51
CA LEU A 313 19.24 8.82 -2.02
C LEU A 313 19.62 9.92 -3.03
N HIS A 314 18.74 10.23 -3.99
CA HIS A 314 19.00 11.22 -5.05
C HIS A 314 18.56 12.64 -4.69
N GLY A 315 17.72 12.81 -3.67
CA GLY A 315 17.20 14.12 -3.25
C GLY A 315 18.28 15.05 -2.72
N LEU A 316 19.42 14.48 -2.32
CA LEU A 316 20.63 15.21 -1.95
C LEU A 316 21.37 15.82 -3.15
N GLU A 317 21.19 15.27 -4.35
CA GLU A 317 21.90 15.68 -5.58
C GLU A 317 21.07 16.64 -6.45
N TYR A 318 19.74 16.50 -6.49
CA TYR A 318 18.90 17.15 -7.53
C TYR A 318 17.78 18.07 -7.03
N GLY A 319 17.63 18.28 -5.71
CA GLY A 319 16.62 19.20 -5.16
C GLY A 319 15.16 18.84 -5.54
N ALA A 320 14.33 19.83 -5.85
CA ALA A 320 12.88 19.66 -6.04
C ALA A 320 12.46 18.72 -7.20
N LYS A 321 13.36 18.46 -8.18
CA LYS A 321 13.11 17.51 -9.28
C LYS A 321 13.09 16.04 -8.82
N CYS A 322 13.60 15.75 -7.63
CA CYS A 322 13.72 14.38 -7.12
C CYS A 322 12.36 13.73 -6.81
N LEU A 323 11.32 14.51 -6.52
CA LEU A 323 9.97 13.97 -6.27
C LEU A 323 9.35 13.29 -7.51
N MET A 324 9.90 13.53 -8.72
CA MET A 324 9.55 12.75 -9.91
C MET A 324 9.92 11.27 -9.76
N ALA A 325 10.87 10.90 -8.89
CA ALA A 325 11.17 9.50 -8.60
C ALA A 325 10.05 8.78 -7.84
N LEU A 326 9.08 9.51 -7.30
CA LEU A 326 7.82 8.93 -6.81
C LEU A 326 6.87 8.57 -7.96
N GLU A 327 7.13 9.03 -9.18
CA GLU A 327 6.28 8.72 -10.33
C GLU A 327 6.48 7.29 -10.83
N LEU A 328 5.39 6.54 -10.78
CA LEU A 328 5.22 5.29 -11.52
C LEU A 328 5.47 5.54 -13.02
N LYS A 329 6.51 4.94 -13.58
CA LYS A 329 6.69 4.92 -15.04
C LYS A 329 5.63 4.01 -15.67
N ASN A 330 5.20 4.33 -16.89
CA ASN A 330 4.15 3.58 -17.59
C ASN A 330 4.43 2.09 -17.74
N GLN A 331 5.70 1.71 -17.86
CA GLN A 331 6.12 0.30 -17.95
C GLN A 331 5.97 -0.42 -16.60
N GLU A 332 6.40 0.20 -15.51
CA GLU A 332 6.27 -0.35 -14.15
C GLU A 332 4.80 -0.46 -13.70
N ARG A 333 3.91 0.42 -14.18
CA ARG A 333 2.46 0.32 -13.93
C ARG A 333 1.85 -0.97 -14.49
N ALA A 334 2.31 -1.42 -15.66
CA ALA A 334 1.80 -2.62 -16.32
C ALA A 334 2.24 -3.90 -15.58
N ASP A 335 3.45 -3.89 -15.01
CA ASP A 335 4.03 -5.04 -14.30
C ASP A 335 3.44 -5.21 -12.89
N MET A 336 2.90 -4.14 -12.29
CA MET A 336 2.40 -4.15 -10.90
C MET A 336 0.94 -4.52 -10.77
N ILE A 337 0.12 -4.19 -11.76
CA ILE A 337 -1.30 -4.51 -11.78
C ILE A 337 -1.67 -5.04 -13.16
N PRO A 338 -2.06 -6.31 -13.24
CA PRO A 338 -2.73 -6.86 -14.41
C PRO A 338 -3.98 -6.01 -14.70
N LEU A 339 -3.99 -5.35 -15.86
CA LEU A 339 -5.13 -4.58 -16.36
C LEU A 339 -6.37 -5.47 -16.55
#